data_AF-A0A7W1DMR6-F1
#
_entry.id   AF-A0A7W1DMR6-F1
#
_cell.length_a   1.000
_cell.length_b   1.000
_cell.length_c   1.000
_cell.angle_alpha   90.00
_cell.angle_beta   90.00
_cell.angle_gamma   90.00
#
_symmetry.space_group_name_H-M   'P 1'
#
loop_
_entity.id
_entity.type
_entity.pdbx_description
1 polymer ?
#
loop_
_entity_poly.entity_id
_entity_poly.type
_entity_poly.pdbx_seq_one_letter_code
_entity_poly.pdbx_strand_id
1 'polypeptide(L)'
;LRDRVAFVLSFGGHGDLPRTLQYLCTGASPGGATLPPHDYGSAIILLGVADRIVPPAQVRPLEEAILTFLHASHVDAWDKAAAEREFARAKGLAADLGEPARTLMNYVNTRDVARLGPLLLPHVGEFGGHEALSPSRAPVPPFPVYLLHGLDDNVIPAAESALLAETLRGRGGNVWRLATPMITHAEVDHSAALDSVWMLVRFWANLLSE
;
A
#
# COMPACT_ATOMS: atom_id res chain seq x y z
N LEU A 1 -11.85 -23.40 -8.00
CA LEU A 1 -11.67 -22.13 -8.74
C LEU A 1 -11.10 -22.34 -10.14
N ARG A 2 -10.14 -23.25 -10.35
CA ARG A 2 -9.39 -23.43 -11.61
C ARG A 2 -10.23 -23.36 -12.91
N ASP A 3 -11.42 -23.97 -12.94
CA ASP A 3 -12.29 -24.00 -14.13
C ASP A 3 -13.55 -23.12 -14.00
N ARG A 4 -13.53 -22.14 -13.08
CA ARG A 4 -14.67 -21.26 -12.78
C ARG A 4 -14.30 -19.78 -12.76
N VAL A 5 -13.07 -19.43 -13.14
CA VAL A 5 -12.57 -18.06 -13.14
C VAL A 5 -12.26 -17.69 -14.59
N ALA A 6 -12.99 -16.71 -15.12
CA ALA A 6 -12.76 -16.18 -16.47
C ALA A 6 -11.50 -15.30 -16.51
N PHE A 7 -11.30 -14.49 -15.48
CA PHE A 7 -10.14 -13.60 -15.35
C PHE A 7 -9.90 -13.20 -13.89
N VAL A 8 -8.76 -12.57 -13.62
CA VAL A 8 -8.50 -11.83 -12.38
C VAL A 8 -8.16 -10.38 -12.72
N LEU A 9 -8.79 -9.44 -12.02
CA LEU A 9 -8.42 -8.04 -12.02
C LEU A 9 -7.74 -7.70 -10.70
N SER A 10 -6.54 -7.13 -10.78
CA SER A 10 -5.87 -6.46 -9.67
C SER A 10 -5.92 -4.95 -9.91
N PHE A 11 -6.38 -4.20 -8.90
CA PHE A 11 -6.45 -2.74 -8.91
C PHE A 11 -5.49 -2.20 -7.85
N GLY A 12 -4.49 -1.42 -8.25
CA GLY A 12 -3.51 -0.81 -7.33
C GLY A 12 -2.64 -1.80 -6.56
N GLY A 13 -2.66 -3.09 -6.91
CA GLY A 13 -2.00 -4.15 -6.16
C GLY A 13 -0.49 -4.27 -6.39
N HIS A 14 0.20 -4.95 -5.47
CA HIS A 14 1.64 -5.22 -5.56
C HIS A 14 1.97 -6.56 -6.25
N GLY A 15 3.22 -6.69 -6.71
CA GLY A 15 3.77 -7.95 -7.22
C GLY A 15 4.64 -8.69 -6.20
N ASP A 16 5.35 -7.96 -5.33
CA ASP A 16 6.20 -8.51 -4.28
C ASP A 16 6.05 -7.66 -3.00
N LEU A 17 5.48 -8.26 -1.95
CA LEU A 17 5.15 -7.52 -0.73
C LEU A 17 6.41 -6.97 -0.04
N PRO A 18 7.50 -7.73 0.17
CA PRO A 18 8.71 -7.18 0.78
C PRO A 18 9.23 -5.94 0.07
N ARG A 19 9.19 -5.92 -1.27
CA ARG A 19 9.62 -4.77 -2.06
C ARG A 19 8.69 -3.55 -1.86
N THR A 20 7.38 -3.75 -1.80
CA THR A 20 6.42 -2.69 -1.47
C THR A 20 6.65 -2.14 -0.06
N LEU A 21 6.89 -3.00 0.93
CA LEU A 21 7.15 -2.56 2.31
C LEU A 21 8.48 -1.79 2.41
N GLN A 22 9.51 -2.20 1.66
CA GLN A 22 10.76 -1.45 1.55
C GLN A 22 10.53 -0.06 0.95
N TYR A 23 9.71 0.06 -0.09
CA TYR A 23 9.31 1.35 -0.64
C TYR A 23 8.62 2.23 0.42
N LEU A 24 7.67 1.69 1.18
CA LEU A 24 6.98 2.43 2.24
C LEU A 24 7.91 2.91 3.36
N CYS A 25 9.04 2.23 3.59
CA CYS A 25 10.06 2.65 4.55
C CYS A 25 11.10 3.63 4.00
N THR A 26 11.33 3.66 2.68
CA THR A 26 12.52 4.31 2.09
C THR A 26 12.21 5.32 0.98
N GLY A 27 11.04 5.23 0.36
CA GLY A 27 10.69 5.92 -0.88
C GLY A 27 11.40 5.37 -2.13
N ALA A 28 12.27 4.36 -2.01
CA ALA A 28 12.94 3.76 -3.15
C ALA A 28 11.96 2.90 -3.95
N SER A 29 11.53 3.41 -5.11
CA SER A 29 10.65 2.68 -6.02
C SER A 29 11.41 1.52 -6.67
N PRO A 30 10.76 0.37 -6.89
CA PRO A 30 11.31 -0.74 -7.66
C PRO A 30 11.87 -0.35 -9.04
N GLY A 31 11.33 0.73 -9.64
CA GLY A 31 11.78 1.27 -10.93
C GLY A 31 13.00 2.18 -10.86
N GLY A 32 13.64 2.34 -9.70
CA GLY A 32 14.83 3.17 -9.50
C GLY A 32 14.56 4.65 -9.20
N ALA A 33 13.31 5.12 -9.34
CA ALA A 33 12.91 6.44 -8.90
C ALA A 33 12.81 6.52 -7.36
N THR A 34 13.10 7.68 -6.77
CA THR A 34 12.72 7.95 -5.37
C THR A 34 11.43 8.74 -5.36
N LEU A 35 10.37 8.17 -4.81
CA LEU A 35 9.06 8.81 -4.70
C LEU A 35 8.67 8.87 -3.21
N PRO A 36 8.17 10.01 -2.70
CA PRO A 36 7.76 10.09 -1.30
C PRO A 36 6.62 9.10 -1.06
N PRO A 37 6.78 8.12 -0.15
CA PRO A 37 5.72 7.17 0.16
C PRO A 37 4.63 7.85 0.96
N HIS A 38 3.42 7.31 0.86
CA HIS A 38 2.32 7.74 1.71
C HIS A 38 2.63 7.39 3.17
N ASP A 39 2.43 8.36 4.06
CA ASP A 39 2.74 8.26 5.48
C ASP A 39 2.02 7.12 6.23
N TYR A 40 0.74 6.86 5.95
CA TYR A 40 0.00 5.80 6.64
C TYR A 40 0.59 4.41 6.42
N GLY A 41 1.31 4.18 5.31
CA GLY A 41 1.95 2.88 5.05
C GLY A 41 2.93 2.51 6.15
N SER A 42 3.70 3.47 6.65
CA SER A 42 4.60 3.26 7.79
C SER A 42 3.85 2.99 9.10
N ALA A 43 2.66 3.57 9.29
CA ALA A 43 1.81 3.29 10.44
C ALA A 43 1.21 1.87 10.39
N ILE A 44 0.81 1.39 9.21
CA ILE A 44 0.34 -0.01 9.02
C ILE A 44 1.48 -1.00 9.30
N ILE A 45 2.70 -0.71 8.84
CA ILE A 45 3.86 -1.56 9.12
C ILE A 45 4.12 -1.60 10.62
N LEU A 46 4.17 -0.42 11.29
CA LEU A 46 4.36 -0.34 12.73
C LEU A 46 3.28 -1.14 13.50
N LEU A 47 2.02 -1.04 13.08
CA LEU A 47 0.93 -1.84 13.66
C LEU A 47 1.22 -3.35 13.54
N GLY A 48 1.69 -3.81 12.38
CA GLY A 48 1.98 -5.22 12.13
C GLY A 48 3.24 -5.76 12.83
N VAL A 49 4.12 -4.89 13.34
CA VAL A 49 5.38 -5.29 14.01
C VAL A 49 5.50 -4.73 15.44
N ALA A 50 4.41 -4.23 16.02
CA ALA A 50 4.43 -3.58 17.33
C ALA A 50 5.02 -4.48 18.42
N ASP A 51 4.64 -5.76 18.42
CA ASP A 51 5.13 -6.80 19.35
C ASP A 51 6.63 -7.11 19.25
N ARG A 52 7.28 -6.67 18.16
CA ARG A 52 8.71 -6.85 17.91
C ARG A 52 9.55 -5.63 18.23
N ILE A 53 8.95 -4.45 18.33
CA ILE A 53 9.65 -3.17 18.46
C ILE A 53 9.40 -2.46 19.80
N VAL A 54 8.36 -2.85 20.54
CA VAL A 54 8.09 -2.34 21.90
C VAL A 54 7.94 -3.48 22.92
N PRO A 55 8.14 -3.21 24.22
CA PRO A 55 7.86 -4.20 25.27
C PRO A 55 6.40 -4.69 25.22
N PRO A 56 6.11 -5.96 25.59
CA PRO A 56 4.77 -6.54 25.50
C PRO A 56 3.65 -5.71 26.17
N ALA A 57 3.97 -5.04 27.28
CA ALA A 57 3.01 -4.19 28.00
C ALA A 57 2.60 -2.94 27.21
N GLN A 58 3.37 -2.52 26.21
CA GLN A 58 3.14 -1.33 25.39
C GLN A 58 2.45 -1.63 24.05
N VAL A 59 2.37 -2.92 23.65
CA VAL A 59 1.82 -3.32 22.34
C VAL A 59 0.39 -2.83 22.17
N ARG A 60 -0.54 -3.27 23.02
CA ARG A 60 -1.95 -2.89 22.88
C ARG A 60 -2.19 -1.37 22.97
N PRO A 61 -1.60 -0.62 23.93
CA PRO A 61 -1.71 0.83 23.94
C PRO A 61 -1.20 1.50 22.66
N LEU A 62 -0.09 1.01 22.10
CA LEU A 62 0.46 1.53 20.85
C LEU A 62 -0.46 1.21 19.66
N GLU A 63 -0.97 -0.02 19.55
CA GLU A 63 -1.92 -0.43 18.51
C GLU A 63 -3.18 0.44 18.52
N GLU A 64 -3.74 0.72 19.72
CA GLU A 64 -4.91 1.59 19.87
C GLU A 64 -4.64 3.01 19.37
N ALA A 65 -3.47 3.57 19.70
CA ALA A 65 -3.07 4.90 19.23
C ALA A 65 -2.88 4.93 17.70
N ILE A 66 -2.25 3.91 17.12
CA ILE A 66 -2.06 3.79 15.66
C ILE A 66 -3.41 3.64 14.95
N LEU A 67 -4.29 2.75 15.42
CA LEU A 67 -5.62 2.56 14.85
C LEU A 67 -6.46 3.85 14.90
N THR A 68 -6.30 4.63 15.96
CA THR A 68 -6.94 5.95 16.09
C THR A 68 -6.42 6.93 15.03
N PHE A 69 -5.11 6.97 14.79
CA PHE A 69 -4.53 7.77 13.71
C PHE A 69 -5.01 7.29 12.32
N LEU A 70 -5.04 5.99 12.06
CA LEU A 70 -5.49 5.42 10.78
C LEU A 70 -6.97 5.73 10.52
N HIS A 71 -7.81 5.64 11.56
CA HIS A 71 -9.20 6.05 11.49
C HIS A 71 -9.34 7.55 11.19
N ALA A 72 -8.54 8.41 11.84
CA ALA A 72 -8.52 9.84 11.54
C ALA A 72 -8.15 10.12 10.07
N SER A 73 -7.12 9.45 9.54
CA SER A 73 -6.71 9.56 8.13
C SER A 73 -7.78 9.10 7.16
N HIS A 74 -8.57 8.08 7.51
CA HIS A 74 -9.70 7.64 6.69
C HIS A 74 -10.83 8.68 6.69
N VAL A 75 -11.20 9.21 7.85
CA VAL A 75 -12.27 10.22 8.00
C VAL A 75 -11.92 11.54 7.32
N ASP A 76 -10.64 11.91 7.27
CA ASP A 76 -10.17 13.16 6.64
C ASP A 76 -10.58 13.28 5.15
N ALA A 77 -10.82 12.14 4.49
CA ALA A 77 -11.30 12.11 3.11
C ALA A 77 -12.69 12.72 2.91
N TRP A 78 -13.53 12.81 3.95
CA TRP A 78 -14.91 13.35 3.82
C TRP A 78 -15.38 14.24 4.97
N ASP A 79 -14.74 14.24 6.14
CA ASP A 79 -15.09 15.14 7.26
C ASP A 79 -13.82 15.60 8.01
N LYS A 80 -13.28 16.75 7.57
CA LYS A 80 -12.08 17.35 8.16
C LYS A 80 -12.22 17.70 9.64
N ALA A 81 -13.39 18.19 10.04
CA ALA A 81 -13.62 18.59 11.43
C ALA A 81 -13.64 17.36 12.36
N ALA A 82 -14.23 16.25 11.91
CA ALA A 82 -14.15 14.98 12.63
C ALA A 82 -12.74 14.41 12.65
N ALA A 83 -12.02 14.44 11.52
CA ALA A 83 -10.65 13.99 11.43
C ALA A 83 -9.72 14.75 12.39
N GLU A 84 -9.84 16.08 12.47
CA GLU A 84 -9.06 16.90 13.42
C GLU A 84 -9.25 16.47 14.88
N ARG A 85 -10.48 16.12 15.27
CA ARG A 85 -10.78 15.60 16.62
C ARG A 85 -10.12 14.25 16.86
N GLU A 86 -10.18 13.34 15.89
CA GLU A 86 -9.54 12.03 16.01
C GLU A 86 -8.00 12.12 15.98
N PHE A 87 -7.41 13.01 15.18
CA PHE A 87 -5.97 13.29 15.24
C PHE A 87 -5.56 13.88 16.59
N ALA A 88 -6.36 14.76 17.17
CA ALA A 88 -6.11 15.26 18.52
C ALA A 88 -6.19 14.13 19.56
N ARG A 89 -7.14 13.19 19.41
CA ARG A 89 -7.25 12.00 20.25
C ARG A 89 -6.01 11.09 20.11
N ALA A 90 -5.54 10.84 18.88
CA ALA A 90 -4.32 10.06 18.63
C ALA A 90 -3.09 10.66 19.34
N LYS A 91 -2.97 12.00 19.32
CA LYS A 91 -1.91 12.73 20.02
C LYS A 91 -2.05 12.63 21.54
N GLY A 92 -3.28 12.68 22.06
CA GLY A 92 -3.57 12.45 23.48
C GLY A 92 -3.12 11.06 23.93
N LEU A 93 -3.54 10.01 23.21
CA LEU A 93 -3.12 8.63 23.48
C LEU A 93 -1.60 8.48 23.45
N ALA A 94 -0.92 9.11 22.48
CA ALA A 94 0.54 9.08 22.39
C ALA A 94 1.23 9.68 23.63
N ALA A 95 0.66 10.74 24.23
CA ALA A 95 1.21 11.38 25.42
C ALA A 95 1.17 10.46 26.66
N ASP A 96 0.22 9.52 26.71
CA ASP A 96 0.05 8.56 27.80
C ASP A 96 0.95 7.33 27.66
N LEU A 97 1.54 7.09 26.47
CA LEU A 97 2.42 5.95 26.23
C LEU A 97 3.76 6.09 26.97
N GLY A 98 4.35 4.98 27.41
CA GLY A 98 5.74 4.92 27.84
C GLY A 98 6.71 4.87 26.64
N GLU A 99 8.00 5.10 26.89
CA GLU A 99 9.04 4.87 25.87
C GLU A 99 9.33 3.36 25.72
N PRO A 100 9.60 2.86 24.49
CA PRO A 100 9.76 3.62 23.23
C PRO A 100 8.47 3.89 22.45
N ALA A 101 7.32 3.34 22.86
CA ALA A 101 6.06 3.46 22.12
C ALA A 101 5.63 4.92 21.86
N ARG A 102 5.85 5.82 22.84
CA ARG A 102 5.62 7.26 22.69
C ARG A 102 6.39 7.85 21.52
N THR A 103 7.68 7.58 21.42
CA THR A 103 8.53 8.09 20.33
C THR A 103 8.04 7.58 18.96
N LEU A 104 7.72 6.29 18.84
CA LEU A 104 7.22 5.71 17.59
C LEU A 104 5.88 6.33 17.18
N MET A 105 4.95 6.47 18.14
CA MET A 105 3.65 7.10 17.88
C MET A 105 3.79 8.60 17.54
N ASN A 106 4.79 9.29 18.08
CA ASN A 106 5.08 10.67 17.68
C ASN A 106 5.50 10.74 16.21
N TYR A 107 6.35 9.84 15.73
CA TYR A 107 6.69 9.79 14.30
C TYR A 107 5.46 9.55 13.42
N VAL A 108 4.54 8.68 13.85
CA VAL A 108 3.25 8.48 13.15
C VAL A 108 2.44 9.79 13.13
N ASN A 109 2.21 10.40 14.29
CA ASN A 109 1.42 11.64 14.42
C ASN A 109 1.99 12.82 13.63
N THR A 110 3.31 12.89 13.47
CA THR A 110 3.99 13.93 12.69
C THR A 110 4.28 13.52 11.25
N ARG A 111 3.82 12.33 10.82
CA ARG A 111 4.04 11.79 9.47
C ARG A 111 5.54 11.72 9.09
N ASP A 112 6.39 11.46 10.09
CA ASP A 112 7.86 11.45 9.96
C ASP A 112 8.36 10.07 9.48
N VAL A 113 8.08 9.78 8.20
CA VAL A 113 8.53 8.53 7.56
C VAL A 113 10.06 8.43 7.54
N ALA A 114 10.76 9.55 7.44
CA ALA A 114 12.22 9.58 7.40
C ALA A 114 12.85 9.02 8.68
N ARG A 115 12.24 9.24 9.84
CA ARG A 115 12.69 8.66 11.12
C ARG A 115 12.08 7.30 11.40
N LEU A 116 10.80 7.08 11.06
CA LEU A 116 10.12 5.82 11.34
C LEU A 116 10.58 4.69 10.41
N GLY A 117 10.72 4.97 9.12
CA GLY A 117 11.07 3.98 8.08
C GLY A 117 12.32 3.15 8.39
N PRO A 118 13.47 3.77 8.75
CA PRO A 118 14.68 3.03 9.12
C PRO A 118 14.50 2.09 10.32
N LEU A 119 13.61 2.40 11.26
CA LEU A 119 13.32 1.55 12.42
C LEU A 119 12.47 0.34 12.04
N LEU A 120 11.64 0.46 11.01
CA LEU A 120 10.75 -0.60 10.53
C LEU A 120 11.44 -1.53 9.53
N LEU A 121 12.40 -1.02 8.75
CA LEU A 121 13.07 -1.73 7.66
C LEU A 121 13.65 -3.11 8.05
N PRO A 122 14.24 -3.33 9.24
CA PRO A 122 14.71 -4.66 9.64
C PRO A 122 13.59 -5.71 9.75
N HIS A 123 12.35 -5.28 9.95
CA HIS A 123 11.21 -6.18 10.20
C HIS A 123 10.41 -6.50 8.93
N VAL A 124 10.51 -5.68 7.87
CA VAL A 124 9.66 -5.83 6.68
C VAL A 124 9.91 -7.13 5.90
N GLY A 125 11.15 -7.62 5.92
CA GLY A 125 11.52 -8.87 5.23
C GLY A 125 10.86 -10.09 5.86
N GLU A 126 10.84 -10.17 7.19
CA GLU A 126 10.16 -11.27 7.92
C GLU A 126 8.65 -11.11 7.86
N PHE A 127 8.14 -9.88 8.01
CA PHE A 127 6.71 -9.58 7.98
C PHE A 127 6.07 -9.86 6.60
N GLY A 128 6.73 -9.45 5.52
CA GLY A 128 6.22 -9.64 4.15
C GLY A 128 6.76 -10.87 3.42
N GLY A 129 7.68 -11.64 4.03
CA GLY A 129 8.52 -12.60 3.33
C GLY A 129 7.82 -13.88 2.83
N HIS A 130 6.64 -14.19 3.36
CA HIS A 130 5.91 -15.41 3.00
C HIS A 130 5.51 -15.38 1.51
N GLU A 131 5.83 -16.46 0.77
CA GLU A 131 5.67 -16.49 -0.69
C GLU A 131 4.22 -16.23 -1.15
N ALA A 132 3.24 -16.71 -0.38
CA ALA A 132 1.81 -16.48 -0.67
C ALA A 132 1.40 -15.00 -0.68
N LEU A 133 2.21 -14.09 -0.12
CA LEU A 133 1.94 -12.65 -0.10
C LEU A 133 2.51 -11.92 -1.32
N SER A 134 3.22 -12.63 -2.21
CA SER A 134 3.90 -12.05 -3.37
C SER A 134 3.41 -12.73 -4.65
N PRO A 135 2.44 -12.14 -5.39
CA PRO A 135 1.91 -12.72 -6.62
C PRO A 135 2.96 -13.08 -7.68
N SER A 136 4.10 -12.36 -7.71
CA SER A 136 5.24 -12.66 -8.58
C SER A 136 5.91 -14.02 -8.29
N ARG A 137 5.68 -14.60 -7.11
CA ARG A 137 6.21 -15.93 -6.71
C ARG A 137 5.19 -17.04 -6.89
N ALA A 138 3.92 -16.69 -7.09
CA ALA A 138 2.87 -17.67 -7.32
C ALA A 138 2.97 -18.34 -8.71
N PRO A 139 2.37 -19.53 -8.89
CA PRO A 139 2.17 -20.11 -10.21
C PRO A 139 1.40 -19.15 -11.13
N VAL A 140 1.73 -19.16 -12.41
CA VAL A 140 1.02 -18.36 -13.41
C VAL A 140 -0.44 -18.80 -13.47
N PRO A 141 -1.41 -17.88 -13.31
CA PRO A 141 -2.81 -18.22 -13.47
C PRO A 141 -3.09 -18.74 -14.90
N PRO A 142 -3.92 -19.80 -15.06
CA PRO A 142 -4.26 -20.33 -16.37
C PRO A 142 -5.27 -19.45 -17.13
N PHE A 143 -5.74 -18.38 -16.51
CA PHE A 143 -6.71 -17.43 -17.05
C PHE A 143 -6.09 -16.03 -17.17
N PRO A 144 -6.66 -15.18 -18.04
CA PRO A 144 -6.40 -13.74 -18.13
C PRO A 144 -6.15 -13.01 -16.80
N VAL A 145 -5.08 -12.22 -16.74
CA VAL A 145 -4.77 -11.31 -15.63
C VAL A 145 -4.76 -9.87 -16.10
N TYR A 146 -5.61 -9.05 -15.49
CA TYR A 146 -5.73 -7.63 -15.74
C TYR A 146 -5.14 -6.85 -14.57
N LEU A 147 -4.18 -5.97 -14.83
CA LEU A 147 -3.51 -5.14 -13.83
C LEU A 147 -3.80 -3.67 -14.13
N LEU A 148 -4.64 -3.04 -13.31
CA LEU A 148 -4.95 -1.61 -13.39
C LEU A 148 -4.25 -0.89 -12.23
N HIS A 149 -3.55 0.21 -12.51
CA HIS A 149 -2.78 0.93 -11.51
C HIS A 149 -2.89 2.44 -11.70
N GLY A 150 -2.89 3.19 -10.60
CA GLY A 150 -2.63 4.63 -10.63
C GLY A 150 -1.20 4.95 -11.02
N LEU A 151 -0.99 5.92 -11.91
CA LEU A 151 0.35 6.29 -12.38
C LEU A 151 1.20 6.87 -11.25
N ASP A 152 0.58 7.72 -10.42
CA ASP A 152 1.22 8.49 -9.35
C ASP A 152 0.96 7.88 -7.96
N ASP A 153 0.71 6.57 -7.93
CA ASP A 153 0.45 5.82 -6.71
C ASP A 153 1.66 5.84 -5.76
N ASN A 154 1.46 6.50 -4.63
CA ASN A 154 2.47 6.65 -3.59
C ASN A 154 2.27 5.70 -2.40
N VAL A 155 1.31 4.77 -2.49
CA VAL A 155 1.11 3.71 -1.49
C VAL A 155 1.71 2.41 -2.01
N ILE A 156 1.34 2.01 -3.24
CA ILE A 156 1.93 0.88 -3.96
C ILE A 156 2.36 1.41 -5.32
N PRO A 157 3.66 1.63 -5.59
CA PRO A 157 4.10 2.22 -6.84
C PRO A 157 3.65 1.42 -8.06
N ALA A 158 3.26 2.11 -9.14
CA ALA A 158 2.90 1.47 -10.42
C ALA A 158 4.01 0.57 -11.00
N ALA A 159 5.25 0.74 -10.56
CA ALA A 159 6.36 -0.15 -10.86
C ALA A 159 6.08 -1.61 -10.42
N GLU A 160 5.30 -1.82 -9.35
CA GLU A 160 4.90 -3.16 -8.90
C GLU A 160 4.08 -3.90 -9.95
N SER A 161 3.06 -3.24 -10.53
CA SER A 161 2.25 -3.87 -11.59
C SER A 161 3.04 -4.08 -12.87
N ALA A 162 4.01 -3.21 -13.17
CA ALA A 162 4.92 -3.40 -14.30
C ALA A 162 5.78 -4.66 -14.14
N LEU A 163 6.45 -4.80 -13.00
CA LEU A 163 7.30 -5.95 -12.69
C LEU A 163 6.49 -7.26 -12.60
N LEU A 164 5.27 -7.20 -12.06
CA LEU A 164 4.37 -8.36 -12.03
C LEU A 164 3.96 -8.79 -13.45
N ALA A 165 3.60 -7.83 -14.31
CA ALA A 165 3.26 -8.12 -15.70
C ALA A 165 4.42 -8.76 -16.45
N GLU A 166 5.63 -8.22 -16.30
CA GLU A 166 6.85 -8.78 -16.89
C GLU A 166 7.11 -10.21 -16.40
N THR A 167 7.02 -10.42 -15.09
CA THR A 167 7.23 -11.73 -14.47
C THR A 167 6.25 -12.78 -14.99
N LEU A 168 4.95 -12.46 -15.01
CA LEU A 168 3.91 -13.40 -15.45
C LEU A 168 3.99 -13.67 -16.96
N ARG A 169 4.20 -12.64 -17.79
CA ARG A 169 4.37 -12.81 -19.24
C ARG A 169 5.62 -13.64 -19.58
N GLY A 170 6.73 -13.40 -18.88
CA GLY A 170 7.96 -14.17 -19.03
C GLY A 170 7.81 -15.66 -18.70
N ARG A 171 6.78 -16.02 -17.93
CA ARG A 171 6.41 -17.40 -17.59
C ARG A 171 5.23 -17.94 -18.43
N GLY A 172 4.85 -17.25 -19.51
CA GLY A 172 3.80 -17.68 -20.45
C GLY A 172 2.38 -17.26 -20.08
N GLY A 173 2.21 -16.36 -19.11
CA GLY A 173 0.90 -15.86 -18.68
C GLY A 173 0.29 -14.84 -19.64
N ASN A 174 -1.04 -14.86 -19.75
CA ASN A 174 -1.81 -13.85 -20.49
C ASN A 174 -2.14 -12.66 -19.59
N VAL A 175 -1.43 -11.54 -19.77
CA VAL A 175 -1.51 -10.39 -18.86
C VAL A 175 -1.68 -9.08 -19.60
N TRP A 176 -2.68 -8.29 -19.21
CA TRP A 176 -2.88 -6.91 -19.61
C TRP A 176 -2.53 -5.99 -18.45
N ARG A 177 -1.87 -4.87 -18.75
CA ARG A 177 -1.48 -3.87 -17.76
C ARG A 177 -1.83 -2.49 -18.26
N LEU A 178 -2.43 -1.68 -17.40
CA LEU A 178 -2.68 -0.27 -17.61
C LEU A 178 -2.27 0.51 -16.34
N ALA A 179 -1.33 1.45 -16.50
CA ALA A 179 -1.10 2.50 -15.51
C ALA A 179 -1.72 3.81 -16.04
N THR A 180 -2.48 4.53 -15.23
CA THR A 180 -3.25 5.69 -15.67
C THR A 180 -3.24 6.82 -14.64
N PRO A 181 -3.17 8.10 -15.06
CA PRO A 181 -3.30 9.24 -14.14
C PRO A 181 -4.74 9.42 -13.61
N MET A 182 -5.72 8.70 -14.16
CA MET A 182 -7.12 8.76 -13.69
C MET A 182 -7.32 8.10 -12.32
N ILE A 183 -6.28 7.51 -11.73
CA ILE A 183 -6.33 6.74 -10.50
C ILE A 183 -5.11 7.13 -9.66
N THR A 184 -5.30 7.36 -8.36
CA THR A 184 -4.20 7.66 -7.43
C THR A 184 -3.72 6.40 -6.70
N HIS A 185 -4.58 5.62 -6.04
CA HIS A 185 -4.23 4.28 -5.49
C HIS A 185 -5.44 3.35 -5.48
N ALA A 186 -6.58 3.84 -4.98
CA ALA A 186 -7.88 3.17 -5.00
C ALA A 186 -9.03 4.14 -5.39
N GLU A 187 -8.70 5.40 -5.71
CA GLU A 187 -9.63 6.48 -5.96
C GLU A 187 -9.48 7.00 -7.38
N VAL A 188 -10.58 7.45 -7.97
CA VAL A 188 -10.60 8.06 -9.29
C VAL A 188 -10.19 9.53 -9.16
N ASP A 189 -9.13 9.92 -9.85
CA ASP A 189 -8.81 11.33 -10.03
C ASP A 189 -9.71 11.92 -11.12
N HIS A 190 -10.61 12.81 -10.71
CA HIS A 190 -11.57 13.47 -11.60
C HIS A 190 -10.93 14.53 -12.53
N SER A 191 -9.63 14.78 -12.43
CA SER A 191 -8.93 15.83 -13.19
C SER A 191 -8.23 15.35 -14.47
N ALA A 192 -8.24 14.05 -14.75
CA ALA A 192 -7.37 13.48 -15.79
C ALA A 192 -7.89 13.60 -17.25
N ALA A 193 -6.94 13.68 -18.19
CA ALA A 193 -7.15 14.06 -19.59
C ALA A 193 -7.96 13.03 -20.42
N LEU A 194 -8.67 13.51 -21.44
CA LEU A 194 -9.58 12.73 -22.31
C LEU A 194 -8.98 11.45 -22.92
N ASP A 195 -7.68 11.43 -23.23
CA ASP A 195 -7.00 10.23 -23.77
C ASP A 195 -6.88 9.11 -22.73
N SER A 196 -6.78 9.46 -21.45
CA SER A 196 -6.70 8.49 -20.35
C SER A 196 -8.05 7.79 -20.11
N VAL A 197 -9.16 8.45 -20.47
CA VAL A 197 -10.50 7.87 -20.45
C VAL A 197 -10.64 6.77 -21.49
N TRP A 198 -10.13 6.98 -22.72
CA TRP A 198 -10.18 5.97 -23.78
C TRP A 198 -9.34 4.72 -23.48
N MET A 199 -8.17 4.90 -22.87
CA MET A 199 -7.34 3.78 -22.41
C MET A 199 -8.05 2.95 -21.34
N LEU A 200 -8.73 3.61 -20.41
CA LEU A 200 -9.53 2.96 -19.37
C LEU A 200 -10.75 2.22 -19.96
N VAL A 201 -11.47 2.85 -20.90
CA VAL A 201 -12.60 2.23 -21.62
C VAL A 201 -12.14 0.97 -22.37
N ARG A 202 -11.01 1.01 -23.07
CA ARG A 202 -10.47 -0.16 -23.79
C ARG A 202 -10.05 -1.28 -22.84
N PHE A 203 -9.49 -0.94 -21.68
CA PHE A 203 -9.15 -1.92 -20.64
C PHE A 203 -10.40 -2.62 -20.10
N TRP A 204 -11.46 -1.86 -19.77
CA TRP A 204 -12.73 -2.44 -19.34
C TRP A 204 -13.43 -3.23 -20.44
N ALA A 205 -13.37 -2.78 -21.70
CA ALA A 205 -13.95 -3.50 -22.82
C ALA A 205 -13.33 -4.89 -23.01
N ASN A 206 -12.00 -5.00 -22.90
CA ASN A 206 -11.31 -6.30 -22.95
C ASN A 206 -11.71 -7.19 -21.76
N LEU A 207 -11.74 -6.63 -20.55
CA LEU A 207 -12.15 -7.36 -19.35
C LEU A 207 -13.58 -7.90 -19.43
N LEU A 208 -14.52 -7.10 -19.93
CA LEU A 208 -15.94 -7.47 -20.04
C LEU A 208 -16.22 -8.41 -21.22
N SER A 209 -15.25 -8.65 -22.11
CA SER A 209 -15.38 -9.60 -23.22
C SER A 209 -14.88 -11.03 -22.90
N GLU A 210 -14.31 -11.24 -21.70
CA GLU A 210 -13.95 -12.57 -21.18
C GLU A 210 -15.19 -13.35 -20.70
#